data_AF-A0A2V9Q5C2-F1
#
_entry.id   AF-A0A2V9Q5C2-F1
#
_cell.length_a   1.000
_cell.length_b   1.000
_cell.length_c   1.000
_cell.angle_alpha   90.00
_cell.angle_beta   90.00
_cell.angle_gamma   90.00
#
_symmetry.space_group_name_H-M   'P 1'
#
loop_
_entity.id
_entity.type
_entity.pdbx_description
1 polymer ?
#
loop_
_entity_poly.entity_id
_entity_poly.type
_entity_poly.pdbx_seq_one_letter_code
_entity_poly.pdbx_strand_id
1 'polypeptide(L)'
;MSYVQGNSIATMLARKEGFSIWDLQDITRQTCQGLDHARVNKVLHYSLEPAKIMVQWDGMVKVLGFGMSAMNSHAIESAALPEVLHYASPEQLRGETCDHRSMLFSLGAILYEMATEQKAFTGETAEQLRVAILEQTPPLPVRLKANVNAGLSGLIMKALAKLPDERYQSGQELVRDLEQCKNSTSPLKSAPVVAPVKAKAFSAAAGAISNGTPIAQASTAPPQASVPSPKMSAAPVTQEPPGKAG
;
A
#
# COMPACT_ATOMS: atom_id res chain seq x y z
N MET A 1 -19.65 -15.36 -6.64
CA MET A 1 -18.90 -14.65 -7.70
C MET A 1 -18.83 -15.54 -8.93
N SER A 2 -19.04 -14.99 -10.12
CA SER A 2 -18.77 -15.71 -11.38
C SER A 2 -17.27 -15.95 -11.52
N TYR A 3 -16.87 -17.10 -12.04
CA TYR A 3 -15.48 -17.36 -12.42
C TYR A 3 -15.03 -16.34 -13.47
N VAL A 4 -13.86 -15.74 -13.26
CA VAL A 4 -13.25 -14.82 -14.23
C VAL A 4 -12.08 -15.53 -14.88
N GLN A 5 -12.25 -15.86 -16.17
CA GLN A 5 -11.22 -16.54 -16.97
C GLN A 5 -10.19 -15.52 -17.47
N GLY A 6 -8.97 -15.53 -16.95
CA GLY A 6 -7.93 -14.58 -17.33
C GLY A 6 -6.66 -14.73 -16.50
N ASN A 7 -5.69 -13.85 -16.70
CA ASN A 7 -4.49 -13.76 -15.87
C ASN A 7 -4.59 -12.53 -14.97
N SER A 8 -4.24 -12.67 -13.68
CA SER A 8 -4.08 -11.51 -12.81
C SER A 8 -2.79 -10.75 -13.16
N ILE A 9 -2.71 -9.46 -12.83
CA ILE A 9 -1.46 -8.70 -12.95
C ILE A 9 -0.35 -9.38 -12.14
N ALA A 10 -0.67 -9.93 -10.95
CA ALA A 10 0.30 -10.71 -10.16
C ALA A 10 0.87 -11.91 -10.95
N THR A 11 0.01 -12.65 -11.65
CA THR A 11 0.42 -13.77 -12.49
C THR A 11 1.28 -13.30 -13.67
N MET A 12 0.94 -12.18 -14.29
CA MET A 12 1.70 -11.61 -15.41
C MET A 12 3.09 -11.12 -14.96
N LEU A 13 3.17 -10.45 -13.81
CA LEU A 13 4.43 -10.04 -13.17
C LEU A 13 5.33 -11.25 -12.85
N ALA A 14 4.74 -12.33 -12.32
CA ALA A 14 5.49 -13.54 -11.99
C ALA A 14 6.12 -14.22 -13.23
N ARG A 15 5.51 -14.07 -14.42
CA ARG A 15 6.05 -14.59 -15.68
C ARG A 15 7.19 -13.76 -16.25
N LYS A 16 7.38 -12.52 -15.79
CA LYS A 16 8.43 -11.59 -16.27
C LYS A 16 8.40 -11.35 -17.77
N GLU A 17 7.21 -11.35 -18.36
CA GLU A 17 7.00 -11.03 -19.79
C GLU A 17 7.06 -9.52 -20.06
N GLY A 18 6.96 -8.70 -19.00
CA GLY A 18 6.92 -7.25 -19.07
C GLY A 18 5.56 -6.72 -19.55
N PHE A 19 5.39 -5.40 -19.50
CA PHE A 19 4.19 -4.71 -19.98
C PHE A 19 4.59 -3.66 -21.01
N SER A 20 3.87 -3.60 -22.13
CA SER A 20 3.98 -2.50 -23.07
C SER A 20 3.28 -1.25 -22.53
N ILE A 21 3.62 -0.08 -23.06
CA ILE A 21 2.91 1.17 -22.73
C ILE A 21 1.40 1.08 -23.02
N TRP A 22 1.01 0.26 -24.00
CA TRP A 22 -0.39 0.04 -24.36
C TRP A 22 -1.11 -0.76 -23.28
N ASP A 23 -0.45 -1.79 -22.74
CA ASP A 23 -0.98 -2.59 -21.63
C ASP A 23 -1.16 -1.74 -20.38
N LEU A 24 -0.13 -0.95 -20.02
CA LEU A 24 -0.20 -0.04 -18.87
C LEU A 24 -1.38 0.90 -18.98
N GLN A 25 -1.60 1.48 -20.17
CA GLN A 25 -2.69 2.40 -20.42
C GLN A 25 -4.06 1.74 -20.37
N ASP A 26 -4.23 0.63 -21.06
CA ASP A 26 -5.54 -0.03 -21.15
C ASP A 26 -5.95 -0.59 -19.77
N ILE A 27 -5.03 -1.24 -19.09
CA ILE A 27 -5.25 -1.79 -17.76
C ILE A 27 -5.59 -0.67 -16.76
N THR A 28 -4.81 0.41 -16.77
CA THR A 28 -5.03 1.54 -15.87
C THR A 28 -6.36 2.23 -16.15
N ARG A 29 -6.69 2.47 -17.43
CA ARG A 29 -7.96 3.07 -17.84
C ARG A 29 -9.16 2.26 -17.35
N GLN A 30 -9.18 0.96 -17.64
CA GLN A 30 -10.30 0.11 -17.24
C GLN A 30 -10.37 -0.05 -15.71
N THR A 31 -9.22 -0.10 -15.03
CA THR A 31 -9.18 -0.14 -13.55
C THR A 31 -9.74 1.16 -12.95
N CYS A 32 -9.34 2.34 -13.46
CA CYS A 32 -9.89 3.62 -13.04
C CYS A 32 -11.41 3.69 -13.25
N GLN A 33 -11.92 3.20 -14.39
CA GLN A 33 -13.35 3.14 -14.65
C GLN A 33 -14.10 2.28 -13.61
N GLY A 34 -13.54 1.11 -13.26
CA GLY A 34 -14.10 0.25 -12.21
C GLY A 34 -14.10 0.91 -10.83
N LEU A 35 -12.99 1.56 -10.45
CA LEU A 35 -12.86 2.30 -9.19
C LEU A 35 -13.81 3.50 -9.12
N ASP A 36 -13.96 4.25 -10.22
CA ASP A 36 -14.87 5.39 -10.31
C ASP A 36 -16.33 4.96 -10.21
N HIS A 37 -16.70 3.85 -10.84
CA HIS A 37 -18.04 3.29 -10.71
C HIS A 37 -18.33 2.89 -9.25
N ALA A 38 -17.39 2.24 -8.56
CA ALA A 38 -17.53 1.89 -7.15
C ALA A 38 -17.65 3.12 -6.24
N ARG A 39 -16.85 4.17 -6.52
CA ARG A 39 -16.87 5.45 -5.80
C ARG A 39 -18.24 6.13 -5.87
N VAL A 40 -18.89 6.16 -7.04
CA VAL A 40 -20.26 6.70 -7.19
C VAL A 40 -21.27 5.94 -6.33
N ASN A 41 -21.03 4.64 -6.13
CA ASN A 41 -21.81 3.78 -5.25
C ASN A 41 -21.33 3.79 -3.78
N LYS A 42 -20.45 4.74 -3.40
CA LYS A 42 -19.89 4.89 -2.05
C LYS A 42 -19.13 3.66 -1.54
N VAL A 43 -18.54 2.89 -2.45
CA VAL A 43 -17.71 1.73 -2.13
C VAL A 43 -16.26 2.02 -2.51
N LEU A 44 -15.36 1.86 -1.55
CA LEU A 44 -13.91 1.84 -1.79
C LEU A 44 -13.40 0.39 -1.77
N HIS A 45 -12.27 0.16 -2.42
CA HIS A 45 -11.71 -1.18 -2.53
C HIS A 45 -10.93 -1.61 -1.28
N TYR A 46 -10.22 -0.69 -0.62
CA TYR A 46 -9.41 -0.89 0.61
C TYR A 46 -8.24 -1.90 0.54
N SER A 47 -8.22 -2.80 -0.43
CA SER A 47 -7.17 -3.83 -0.54
C SER A 47 -6.69 -4.05 -1.97
N LEU A 48 -6.54 -2.97 -2.76
CA LEU A 48 -6.23 -3.06 -4.19
C LEU A 48 -4.78 -3.54 -4.37
N GLU A 49 -4.61 -4.65 -5.09
CA GLU A 49 -3.30 -5.29 -5.33
C GLU A 49 -3.30 -6.01 -6.69
N PRO A 50 -2.13 -6.37 -7.25
CA PRO A 50 -2.04 -6.98 -8.58
C PRO A 50 -2.84 -8.29 -8.73
N ALA A 51 -3.02 -9.06 -7.65
CA ALA A 51 -3.80 -10.30 -7.66
C ALA A 51 -5.30 -10.06 -7.88
N LYS A 52 -5.79 -8.84 -7.65
CA LYS A 52 -7.21 -8.46 -7.75
C LYS A 52 -7.57 -7.75 -9.04
N ILE A 53 -6.62 -7.53 -9.93
CA ILE A 53 -6.87 -6.97 -11.27
C ILE A 53 -6.63 -8.09 -12.28
N MET A 54 -7.73 -8.55 -12.90
CA MET A 54 -7.74 -9.67 -13.85
C MET A 54 -7.86 -9.14 -15.27
N VAL A 55 -6.98 -9.60 -16.16
CA VAL A 55 -7.06 -9.35 -17.60
C VAL A 55 -7.57 -10.61 -18.28
N GLN A 56 -8.73 -10.52 -18.91
CA GLN A 56 -9.33 -11.62 -19.69
C GLN A 56 -8.69 -11.73 -21.07
N TRP A 57 -8.93 -12.85 -21.75
CA TRP A 57 -8.36 -13.13 -23.09
C TRP A 57 -8.84 -12.17 -24.18
N ASP A 58 -9.97 -11.52 -23.96
CA ASP A 58 -10.55 -10.48 -24.84
C ASP A 58 -10.03 -9.06 -24.53
N GLY A 59 -9.12 -8.93 -23.55
CA GLY A 59 -8.57 -7.65 -23.09
C GLY A 59 -9.44 -6.94 -22.03
N MET A 60 -10.57 -7.51 -21.61
CA MET A 60 -11.41 -6.90 -20.59
C MET A 60 -10.78 -7.06 -19.19
N VAL A 61 -10.64 -5.94 -18.49
CA VAL A 61 -10.14 -5.89 -17.12
C VAL A 61 -11.26 -5.94 -16.12
N LYS A 62 -11.12 -6.82 -15.13
CA LYS A 62 -12.04 -6.95 -13.99
C LYS A 62 -11.29 -6.74 -12.69
N VAL A 63 -11.81 -5.84 -11.87
CA VAL A 63 -11.33 -5.61 -10.50
C VAL A 63 -12.17 -6.44 -9.54
N LEU A 64 -11.52 -7.28 -8.74
CA LEU A 64 -12.15 -8.21 -7.81
C LEU A 64 -12.00 -7.73 -6.37
N GLY A 65 -13.03 -7.94 -5.54
CA GLY A 65 -12.89 -7.77 -4.09
C GLY A 65 -13.17 -6.37 -3.54
N PHE A 66 -13.99 -5.58 -4.24
CA PHE A 66 -14.57 -4.36 -3.70
C PHE A 66 -15.22 -4.60 -2.33
N GLY A 67 -15.03 -3.66 -1.40
CA GLY A 67 -15.60 -3.73 -0.05
C GLY A 67 -14.95 -4.76 0.88
N MET A 68 -13.96 -5.52 0.43
CA MET A 68 -13.19 -6.42 1.30
C MET A 68 -11.98 -5.70 1.88
N SER A 69 -12.05 -5.34 3.16
CA SER A 69 -10.91 -4.81 3.90
C SER A 69 -10.07 -5.96 4.46
N ALA A 70 -8.92 -6.22 3.83
CA ALA A 70 -7.90 -7.13 4.36
C ALA A 70 -7.09 -6.49 5.51
N MET A 71 -7.25 -5.18 5.75
CA MET A 71 -6.56 -4.42 6.81
C MET A 71 -7.38 -4.33 8.10
N ASN A 72 -8.32 -5.25 8.31
CA ASN A 72 -8.92 -5.43 9.63
C ASN A 72 -7.84 -5.99 10.56
N SER A 73 -7.70 -5.40 11.74
CA SER A 73 -6.63 -5.52 12.74
C SER A 73 -6.12 -6.93 13.11
N HIS A 74 -6.82 -7.99 12.72
CA HIS A 74 -6.45 -9.38 13.00
C HIS A 74 -5.71 -10.11 11.86
N ALA A 75 -5.71 -9.58 10.64
CA ALA A 75 -4.99 -10.23 9.52
C ALA A 75 -3.45 -10.02 9.58
N ILE A 76 -2.98 -9.15 10.48
CA ILE A 76 -1.57 -8.86 10.72
C ILE A 76 -0.93 -9.91 11.66
N GLU A 77 -1.72 -10.84 12.24
CA GLU A 77 -1.22 -11.91 13.13
C GLU A 77 -0.54 -13.07 12.40
N SER A 78 -0.48 -13.07 11.06
CA SER A 78 0.31 -14.05 10.31
C SER A 78 1.78 -13.61 10.22
N ALA A 79 2.71 -14.53 10.50
CA ALA A 79 4.16 -14.27 10.50
C ALA A 79 4.73 -13.85 9.13
N ALA A 80 3.93 -13.89 8.07
CA ALA A 80 4.30 -13.40 6.75
C ALA A 80 3.76 -11.98 6.52
N LEU A 81 4.61 -11.12 5.98
CA LEU A 81 4.27 -9.78 5.52
C LEU A 81 3.08 -9.87 4.53
N PRO A 82 1.90 -9.28 4.82
CA PRO A 82 0.79 -9.34 3.90
C PRO A 82 1.15 -8.63 2.59
N GLU A 83 1.03 -9.32 1.45
CA GLU A 83 1.40 -8.79 0.12
C GLU A 83 0.71 -7.45 -0.19
N VAL A 84 -0.56 -7.32 0.22
CA VAL A 84 -1.37 -6.11 0.10
C VAL A 84 -0.71 -4.87 0.73
N LEU A 85 0.15 -5.04 1.74
CA LEU A 85 0.79 -3.94 2.45
C LEU A 85 1.69 -3.12 1.52
N HIS A 86 2.29 -3.74 0.50
CA HIS A 86 3.13 -3.04 -0.49
C HIS A 86 2.36 -2.00 -1.32
N TYR A 87 1.03 -2.09 -1.35
CA TYR A 87 0.15 -1.22 -2.13
C TYR A 87 -0.76 -0.35 -1.24
N ALA A 88 -0.64 -0.46 0.09
CA ALA A 88 -1.41 0.34 1.03
C ALA A 88 -0.98 1.80 0.99
N SER A 89 -1.94 2.72 1.06
CA SER A 89 -1.63 4.15 1.08
C SER A 89 -1.20 4.65 2.48
N PRO A 90 -0.48 5.77 2.57
CA PRO A 90 -0.05 6.35 3.84
C PRO A 90 -1.20 6.55 4.85
N GLU A 91 -2.34 7.06 4.39
CA GLU A 91 -3.52 7.28 5.21
C GLU A 91 -4.14 5.95 5.70
N GLN A 92 -4.12 4.88 4.90
CA GLN A 92 -4.54 3.55 5.37
C GLN A 92 -3.64 3.04 6.50
N LEU A 93 -2.32 3.25 6.39
CA LEU A 93 -1.36 2.83 7.40
C LEU A 93 -1.41 3.67 8.69
N ARG A 94 -1.91 4.90 8.60
CA ARG A 94 -2.15 5.77 9.76
C ARG A 94 -3.53 5.55 10.40
N GLY A 95 -4.40 4.76 9.76
CA GLY A 95 -5.79 4.64 10.18
C GLY A 95 -6.61 5.91 9.97
N GLU A 96 -6.18 6.77 9.03
CA GLU A 96 -6.88 7.99 8.65
C GLU A 96 -8.05 7.69 7.71
N THR A 97 -8.91 8.69 7.50
CA THR A 97 -10.04 8.54 6.56
C THR A 97 -9.50 8.35 5.14
N CYS A 98 -9.82 7.22 4.55
CA CYS A 98 -9.45 6.91 3.17
C CYS A 98 -10.54 7.37 2.21
N ASP A 99 -10.13 7.92 1.08
CA ASP A 99 -11.01 8.31 -0.01
C ASP A 99 -10.54 7.66 -1.33
N HIS A 100 -11.07 8.11 -2.47
CA HIS A 100 -10.68 7.58 -3.77
C HIS A 100 -9.21 7.83 -4.12
N ARG A 101 -8.57 8.85 -3.54
CA ARG A 101 -7.14 9.17 -3.75
C ARG A 101 -6.23 8.17 -3.04
N SER A 102 -6.75 7.47 -2.03
CA SER A 102 -6.09 6.28 -1.47
C SER A 102 -5.99 5.16 -2.49
N MET A 103 -7.06 4.94 -3.27
CA MET A 103 -7.07 3.92 -4.32
C MET A 103 -6.16 4.31 -5.50
N LEU A 104 -6.02 5.61 -5.79
CA LEU A 104 -5.06 6.09 -6.79
C LEU A 104 -3.60 5.89 -6.35
N PHE A 105 -3.30 5.99 -5.05
CA PHE A 105 -1.97 5.62 -4.55
C PHE A 105 -1.70 4.13 -4.74
N SER A 106 -2.63 3.25 -4.36
CA SER A 106 -2.50 1.80 -4.56
C SER A 106 -2.31 1.45 -6.04
N LEU A 107 -3.10 2.07 -6.93
CA LEU A 107 -2.94 1.91 -8.37
C LEU A 107 -1.60 2.44 -8.87
N GLY A 108 -1.10 3.55 -8.32
CA GLY A 108 0.24 4.08 -8.59
C GLY A 108 1.35 3.09 -8.20
N ALA A 109 1.21 2.40 -7.06
CA ALA A 109 2.16 1.38 -6.62
C ALA A 109 2.14 0.14 -7.53
N ILE A 110 0.96 -0.28 -7.99
CA ILE A 110 0.82 -1.35 -8.98
C ILE A 110 1.44 -0.93 -10.31
N LEU A 111 1.17 0.29 -10.78
CA LEU A 111 1.71 0.82 -12.04
C LEU A 111 3.23 0.94 -11.99
N TYR A 112 3.80 1.32 -10.85
CA TYR A 112 5.23 1.31 -10.60
C TYR A 112 5.81 -0.09 -10.81
N GLU A 113 5.21 -1.11 -10.21
CA GLU A 113 5.69 -2.49 -10.33
C GLU A 113 5.52 -3.05 -11.74
N MET A 114 4.42 -2.74 -12.42
CA MET A 114 4.24 -3.11 -13.83
C MET A 114 5.29 -2.46 -14.74
N ALA A 115 5.65 -1.20 -14.48
CA ALA A 115 6.62 -0.47 -15.29
C ALA A 115 8.08 -0.87 -15.00
N THR A 116 8.38 -1.29 -13.77
CA THR A 116 9.76 -1.50 -13.31
C THR A 116 10.10 -2.94 -12.98
N GLU A 117 9.10 -3.81 -12.87
CA GLU A 117 9.19 -5.19 -12.34
C GLU A 117 9.71 -5.24 -10.88
N GLN A 118 9.63 -4.12 -10.16
CA GLN A 118 10.05 -3.98 -8.77
C GLN A 118 8.97 -3.29 -7.96
N LYS A 119 8.83 -3.66 -6.69
CA LYS A 119 7.91 -2.96 -5.77
C LYS A 119 8.41 -1.53 -5.51
N ALA A 120 7.49 -0.59 -5.41
CA ALA A 120 7.82 0.81 -5.09
C ALA A 120 8.46 0.94 -3.71
N PHE A 121 7.90 0.22 -2.73
CA PHE A 121 8.36 0.22 -1.34
C PHE A 121 8.69 -1.20 -0.90
N THR A 122 9.80 -1.34 -0.18
CA THR A 122 10.31 -2.62 0.33
C THR A 122 10.78 -2.46 1.76
N GLY A 123 10.69 -3.53 2.55
CA GLY A 123 11.23 -3.62 3.91
C GLY A 123 11.35 -5.09 4.31
N GLU A 124 12.32 -5.41 5.16
CA GLU A 124 12.53 -6.79 5.63
C GLU A 124 11.46 -7.19 6.65
N THR A 125 10.88 -6.20 7.35
CA THR A 125 9.78 -6.37 8.29
C THR A 125 8.59 -5.50 7.90
N ALA A 126 7.40 -5.86 8.42
CA ALA A 126 6.18 -5.06 8.22
C ALA A 126 6.35 -3.61 8.69
N GLU A 127 7.05 -3.40 9.79
CA GLU A 127 7.30 -2.06 10.31
C GLU A 127 8.26 -1.27 9.43
N GLN A 128 9.33 -1.90 8.91
CA GLN A 128 10.23 -1.24 7.97
C GLN A 128 9.50 -0.87 6.66
N LEU A 129 8.65 -1.76 6.15
CA LEU A 129 7.83 -1.45 4.97
C LEU A 129 6.85 -0.31 5.27
N ARG A 130 6.21 -0.31 6.44
CA ARG A 130 5.31 0.76 6.88
C ARG A 130 6.03 2.11 6.89
N VAL A 131 7.22 2.18 7.50
CA VAL A 131 8.06 3.40 7.50
C VAL A 131 8.43 3.81 6.07
N ALA A 132 8.81 2.87 5.20
CA ALA A 132 9.12 3.15 3.80
C ALA A 132 7.91 3.78 3.07
N ILE A 133 6.72 3.23 3.25
CA ILE A 133 5.49 3.76 2.63
C ILE A 133 5.15 5.14 3.21
N LEU A 134 5.41 5.41 4.48
CA LEU A 134 5.07 6.69 5.10
C LEU A 134 6.06 7.82 4.78
N GLU A 135 7.34 7.51 4.68
CA GLU A 135 8.40 8.53 4.74
C GLU A 135 9.32 8.54 3.51
N GLN A 136 9.50 7.40 2.83
CA GLN A 136 10.48 7.29 1.76
C GLN A 136 9.88 7.61 0.40
N THR A 137 10.69 8.20 -0.47
CA THR A 137 10.36 8.34 -1.90
C THR A 137 10.94 7.15 -2.65
N PRO A 138 10.15 6.41 -3.45
CA PRO A 138 10.65 5.26 -4.18
C PRO A 138 11.66 5.68 -5.26
N PRO A 139 12.56 4.79 -5.71
CA PRO A 139 13.46 5.09 -6.81
C PRO A 139 12.69 5.54 -8.06
N LEU A 140 13.24 6.46 -8.85
CA LEU A 140 12.56 6.91 -10.07
C LEU A 140 12.47 5.77 -11.10
N PRO A 141 11.28 5.46 -11.66
CA PRO A 141 11.12 4.41 -12.67
C PRO A 141 12.08 4.53 -13.86
N VAL A 142 12.30 5.74 -14.37
CA VAL A 142 13.24 6.02 -15.48
C VAL A 142 14.69 5.63 -15.17
N ARG A 143 15.08 5.51 -13.89
CA ARG A 143 16.41 5.05 -13.47
C ARG A 143 16.51 3.53 -13.38
N LEU A 144 15.38 2.82 -13.29
CA LEU A 144 15.33 1.37 -13.14
C LEU A 144 15.19 0.65 -14.48
N LYS A 145 14.43 1.22 -15.40
CA LYS A 145 14.13 0.61 -16.70
C LYS A 145 14.22 1.63 -17.84
N ALA A 146 15.09 1.35 -18.80
CA ALA A 146 15.37 2.26 -19.92
C ALA A 146 14.18 2.48 -20.87
N ASN A 147 13.21 1.56 -20.89
CA ASN A 147 11.99 1.68 -21.67
C ASN A 147 10.93 2.57 -20.99
N VAL A 148 11.14 3.00 -19.74
CA VAL A 148 10.26 3.94 -19.05
C VAL A 148 10.68 5.37 -19.39
N ASN A 149 9.82 6.12 -20.06
CA ASN A 149 10.10 7.51 -20.38
C ASN A 149 9.85 8.44 -19.17
N ALA A 150 10.32 9.68 -19.28
CA ALA A 150 10.21 10.69 -18.24
C ALA A 150 8.75 11.03 -17.87
N GLY A 151 7.84 11.04 -18.85
CA GLY A 151 6.42 11.31 -18.63
C GLY A 151 5.77 10.25 -17.74
N LEU A 152 5.95 8.97 -18.09
CA LEU A 152 5.45 7.84 -17.32
C LEU A 152 6.06 7.82 -15.92
N SER A 153 7.37 8.06 -15.81
CA SER A 153 8.05 8.16 -14.52
C SER A 153 7.44 9.27 -13.66
N GLY A 154 7.24 10.48 -14.20
CA GLY A 154 6.67 11.61 -13.45
C GLY A 154 5.23 11.34 -12.98
N LEU A 155 4.41 10.73 -13.85
CA LEU A 155 3.04 10.33 -13.54
C LEU A 155 2.99 9.33 -12.38
N ILE A 156 3.79 8.27 -12.44
CA ILE A 156 3.85 7.25 -11.38
C ILE A 156 4.25 7.91 -10.06
N MET A 157 5.25 8.78 -10.08
CA MET A 157 5.70 9.49 -8.87
C MET A 157 4.62 10.43 -8.30
N LYS A 158 3.84 11.11 -9.15
CA LYS A 158 2.71 11.93 -8.71
C LYS A 158 1.60 11.08 -8.06
N ALA A 159 1.29 9.91 -8.63
CA ALA A 159 0.34 8.99 -8.01
C ALA A 159 0.81 8.48 -6.63
N LEU A 160 2.12 8.35 -6.44
CA LEU A 160 2.78 7.91 -5.21
C LEU A 160 3.11 9.03 -4.22
N ALA A 161 2.63 10.26 -4.44
CA ALA A 161 2.83 11.36 -3.49
C ALA A 161 2.25 10.99 -2.11
N LYS A 162 2.91 11.42 -1.02
CA LYS A 162 2.49 11.02 0.33
C LYS A 162 1.21 11.71 0.77
N LEU A 163 1.07 12.99 0.42
CA LEU A 163 -0.13 13.77 0.71
C LEU A 163 -1.20 13.54 -0.37
N PRO A 164 -2.46 13.20 -0.01
CA PRO A 164 -3.53 13.01 -0.98
C PRO A 164 -3.79 14.22 -1.89
N ASP A 165 -3.58 15.44 -1.40
CA ASP A 165 -3.77 16.68 -2.17
C ASP A 165 -2.71 16.87 -3.28
N GLU A 166 -1.55 16.23 -3.16
CA GLU A 166 -0.48 16.27 -4.17
C GLU A 166 -0.65 15.20 -5.25
N ARG A 167 -1.59 14.27 -5.06
CA ARG A 167 -1.89 13.19 -6.02
C ARG A 167 -2.86 13.67 -7.10
N TYR A 168 -3.13 12.76 -8.02
CA TYR A 168 -4.27 12.86 -8.93
C TYR A 168 -5.58 12.95 -8.13
N GLN A 169 -6.45 13.88 -8.50
CA GLN A 169 -7.73 14.07 -7.81
C GLN A 169 -8.84 13.21 -8.41
N SER A 170 -8.61 12.60 -9.57
CA SER A 170 -9.52 11.64 -10.20
C SER A 170 -8.77 10.61 -11.05
N GLY A 171 -9.39 9.44 -11.28
CA GLY A 171 -8.87 8.45 -12.23
C GLY A 171 -8.79 9.01 -13.65
N GLN A 172 -9.73 9.87 -14.04
CA GLN A 172 -9.73 10.55 -15.35
C GLN A 172 -8.49 11.42 -15.55
N GLU A 173 -8.08 12.19 -14.53
CA GLU A 173 -6.86 13.01 -14.60
C GLU A 173 -5.61 12.13 -14.80
N LEU A 174 -5.53 11.03 -14.06
CA LEU A 174 -4.42 10.06 -14.17
C LEU A 174 -4.38 9.44 -15.57
N VAL A 175 -5.52 8.95 -16.07
CA VAL A 175 -5.60 8.32 -17.40
C VAL A 175 -5.23 9.31 -18.50
N ARG A 176 -5.70 10.55 -18.42
CA ARG A 176 -5.38 11.59 -19.40
C ARG A 176 -3.87 11.85 -19.48
N ASP A 177 -3.20 11.99 -18.34
CA ASP A 177 -1.75 12.19 -18.32
C ASP A 177 -1.01 10.94 -18.82
N LEU A 178 -1.52 9.74 -18.51
CA LEU A 178 -0.92 8.48 -18.96
C LEU A 178 -1.00 8.32 -20.49
N GLU A 179 -2.10 8.74 -21.10
CA GLU A 179 -2.29 8.73 -22.56
C GLU A 179 -1.29 9.66 -23.26
N GLN A 180 -0.93 10.80 -22.64
CA GLN A 180 0.07 11.74 -23.16
C GLN A 180 1.52 11.21 -23.08
N CYS A 181 1.76 10.20 -22.24
CA CYS A 181 3.09 9.58 -22.11
C CYS A 181 3.56 8.85 -23.38
N LYS A 182 2.66 8.55 -24.33
CA LYS A 182 3.02 7.99 -25.65
C LYS A 182 3.80 8.97 -26.53
N ASN A 183 3.53 10.27 -26.37
CA ASN A 183 3.97 11.30 -27.30
C ASN A 183 5.26 11.98 -26.85
N SER A 184 5.74 11.66 -25.64
CA SER A 184 6.87 12.32 -24.99
C SER A 184 8.15 11.47 -25.11
N THR A 185 8.67 11.37 -26.33
CA THR A 185 10.09 11.07 -26.59
C THR A 185 10.96 12.34 -26.50
N SER A 186 10.38 13.48 -26.10
CA SER A 186 11.10 14.74 -25.99
C SER A 186 11.77 14.87 -24.61
N PRO A 187 13.05 15.28 -24.52
CA PRO A 187 13.75 15.46 -23.25
C PRO A 187 13.05 16.53 -22.40
N LEU A 188 12.96 16.27 -21.10
CA LEU A 188 12.34 17.13 -20.09
C LEU A 188 12.72 18.60 -20.28
N LYS A 189 11.72 19.45 -20.54
CA LYS A 189 11.78 20.87 -20.22
C LYS A 189 11.75 20.96 -18.69
N SER A 190 12.90 21.26 -18.10
CA SER A 190 13.11 21.34 -16.67
C SER A 190 12.14 22.31 -16.00
N ALA A 191 11.25 21.78 -15.17
CA ALA A 191 10.64 22.53 -14.07
C ALA A 191 11.64 22.55 -12.89
N PRO A 192 11.69 23.61 -12.07
CA PRO A 192 12.70 23.76 -11.04
C PRO A 192 12.52 22.67 -9.98
N VAL A 193 13.58 21.86 -9.82
CA VAL A 193 13.74 20.92 -8.71
C VAL A 193 13.79 21.73 -7.41
N VAL A 194 12.78 21.58 -6.57
CA VAL A 194 12.85 22.03 -5.17
C VAL A 194 13.91 21.17 -4.49
N ALA A 195 14.96 21.83 -3.99
CA ALA A 195 16.13 21.19 -3.39
C ALA A 195 15.77 20.30 -2.19
N PRO A 196 16.50 19.20 -1.94
CA PRO A 196 16.26 18.35 -0.79
C PRO A 196 16.63 19.09 0.51
N VAL A 197 15.72 19.10 1.48
CA VAL A 197 16.01 19.51 2.86
C VAL A 197 17.01 18.53 3.47
N LYS A 198 18.14 19.08 3.93
CA LYS A 198 19.23 18.36 4.60
C LYS A 198 18.70 17.46 5.74
N ALA A 199 18.91 16.16 5.62
CA ALA A 199 18.85 15.25 6.77
C ALA A 199 20.00 15.59 7.73
N LYS A 200 19.67 15.87 9.00
CA LYS A 200 20.67 16.08 10.06
C LYS A 200 21.26 14.73 10.43
N ALA A 201 22.53 14.52 10.10
CA ALA A 201 23.33 13.40 10.58
C ALA A 201 23.56 13.55 12.09
N PHE A 202 23.16 12.56 12.88
CA PHE A 202 23.64 12.41 14.24
C PHE A 202 25.02 11.76 14.19
N SER A 203 26.05 12.55 14.51
CA SER A 203 27.41 12.06 14.70
C SER A 203 27.57 11.60 16.14
N ALA A 204 27.84 10.33 16.35
CA ALA A 204 28.33 9.80 17.62
C ALA A 204 29.80 10.20 17.81
N ALA A 205 30.13 10.79 18.96
CA ALA A 205 31.51 10.90 19.44
C ALA A 205 31.52 10.83 20.97
N ALA A 206 32.29 9.87 21.48
CA ALA A 206 32.58 9.65 22.89
C ALA A 206 33.66 10.64 23.39
N GLY A 207 33.62 11.00 24.68
CA GLY A 207 34.71 11.67 25.37
C GLY A 207 34.31 12.28 26.73
N ALA A 208 34.89 11.73 27.80
CA ALA A 208 34.79 12.09 29.22
C ALA A 208 35.19 13.58 29.52
N ILE A 209 35.01 14.23 30.69
CA ILE A 209 35.21 13.82 32.09
C ILE A 209 34.61 14.89 33.06
N SER A 210 34.16 14.43 34.24
CA SER A 210 34.38 14.96 35.61
C SER A 210 33.69 16.20 36.22
N ASN A 211 33.10 15.91 37.40
CA ASN A 211 33.04 16.64 38.69
C ASN A 211 31.91 17.65 39.00
N GLY A 212 31.14 17.33 40.05
CA GLY A 212 30.40 18.28 40.90
C GLY A 212 29.16 17.71 41.61
N THR A 213 29.29 17.41 42.90
CA THR A 213 28.41 16.65 43.82
C THR A 213 27.13 17.40 44.31
N PRO A 214 26.31 16.87 45.25
CA PRO A 214 25.04 16.15 45.03
C PRO A 214 23.78 16.90 45.54
N ILE A 215 22.58 16.48 45.12
CA ILE A 215 21.35 16.73 45.88
C ILE A 215 20.59 15.40 46.06
N ALA A 216 20.41 15.03 47.32
CA ALA A 216 19.59 13.93 47.77
C ALA A 216 18.11 14.26 47.59
N GLN A 217 17.31 13.31 47.07
CA GLN A 217 15.91 13.18 47.46
C GLN A 217 15.36 11.79 47.14
N ALA A 218 14.72 11.22 48.14
CA ALA A 218 14.16 9.88 48.19
C ALA A 218 12.75 9.79 47.56
N SER A 219 12.41 8.65 46.97
CA SER A 219 11.06 8.09 46.86
C SER A 219 11.17 6.68 46.23
N THR A 220 11.25 5.62 47.04
CA THR A 220 10.13 4.75 47.46
C THR A 220 9.25 4.26 46.30
N ALA A 221 9.54 3.02 45.88
CA ALA A 221 8.71 2.22 44.98
C ALA A 221 7.38 1.80 45.65
N PRO A 222 6.25 1.78 44.93
CA PRO A 222 5.07 1.03 45.33
C PRO A 222 5.17 -0.45 44.88
N PRO A 223 4.63 -1.40 45.66
CA PRO A 223 4.73 -2.83 45.39
C PRO A 223 3.75 -3.30 44.30
N GLN A 224 4.18 -4.33 43.58
CA GLN A 224 3.35 -5.12 42.65
C GLN A 224 2.18 -5.78 43.41
N ALA A 225 0.96 -5.49 42.98
CA ALA A 225 -0.24 -6.21 43.38
C ALA A 225 -0.46 -7.40 42.43
N SER A 226 -0.49 -8.58 43.03
CA SER A 226 -0.78 -9.88 42.42
C SER A 226 -2.25 -9.97 41.97
N VAL A 227 -2.43 -10.47 40.74
CA VAL A 227 -3.73 -10.80 40.15
C VAL A 227 -4.18 -12.17 40.67
N PRO A 228 -5.41 -12.33 41.22
CA PRO A 228 -5.95 -13.64 41.51
C PRO A 228 -6.64 -14.24 40.28
N SER A 229 -6.29 -15.49 39.98
CA SER A 229 -6.87 -16.32 38.91
C SER A 229 -8.38 -16.53 39.08
N PRO A 230 -9.18 -16.52 37.99
CA PRO A 230 -10.59 -16.88 38.05
C PRO A 230 -10.75 -18.41 38.18
N LYS A 231 -11.51 -18.83 39.20
CA LYS A 231 -11.91 -20.22 39.44
C LYS A 231 -12.86 -20.69 38.33
N MET A 232 -12.49 -21.81 37.71
CA MET A 232 -13.40 -22.64 36.92
C MET A 232 -14.53 -23.16 37.82
N SER A 233 -15.77 -22.78 37.51
CA SER A 233 -16.97 -23.46 38.00
C SER A 233 -17.60 -24.20 36.82
N ALA A 234 -17.41 -25.51 36.80
CA ALA A 234 -18.07 -26.40 35.86
C ALA A 234 -19.47 -26.71 36.38
N ALA A 235 -20.49 -26.23 35.68
CA ALA A 235 -21.86 -26.74 35.80
C ALA A 235 -22.09 -27.78 34.69
N PRO A 236 -22.64 -28.96 35.00
CA PRO A 236 -22.98 -29.93 33.96
C PRO A 236 -24.26 -29.48 33.23
N VAL A 237 -24.17 -29.33 31.92
CA VAL A 237 -25.32 -29.21 31.03
C VAL A 237 -25.82 -30.62 30.75
N THR A 238 -27.01 -30.93 31.25
CA THR A 238 -27.79 -32.12 30.88
C THR A 238 -28.15 -32.04 29.41
N GLN A 239 -27.66 -33.00 28.61
CA GLN A 239 -28.13 -33.24 27.25
C GLN A 239 -29.42 -34.07 27.30
N GLU A 240 -30.48 -33.52 26.75
CA GLU A 240 -31.72 -34.21 26.42
C GLU A 240 -31.61 -34.81 25.01
N PRO A 241 -31.97 -36.08 24.76
CA PRO A 241 -31.92 -36.67 23.43
C PRO A 241 -33.16 -36.30 22.59
N PRO A 242 -33.04 -36.20 21.25
CA PRO A 242 -34.18 -35.92 20.38
C PRO A 242 -35.14 -37.12 20.31
N GLY A 243 -36.43 -36.82 20.41
CA GLY A 243 -37.53 -37.77 20.35
C GLY A 243 -37.59 -38.55 19.03
N LYS A 244 -37.93 -39.85 19.16
CA LYS A 244 -38.39 -40.71 18.07
C LYS A 244 -39.90 -40.56 17.90
N ALA A 245 -40.31 -40.43 16.64
CA ALA A 245 -41.47 -41.01 15.97
C ALA A 245 -42.78 -41.21 16.76
N GLY A 246 -43.82 -40.55 16.25
CA GLY A 246 -45.25 -40.81 16.50
C GLY A 246 -46.07 -39.89 15.63
#